data_AF-C3UMX3-F1
#
_entry.id   AF-C3UMX3-F1
#
_cell.length_a   1.000
_cell.length_b   1.000
_cell.length_c   1.000
_cell.angle_alpha   90.00
_cell.angle_beta   90.00
_cell.angle_gamma   90.00
#
_symmetry.space_group_name_H-M   'P 1'
#
loop_
_entity.id
_entity.type
_entity.pdbx_description
1 polymer ?
#
loop_
_entity_poly.entity_id
_entity_poly.type
_entity_poly.pdbx_seq_one_letter_code
_entity_poly.pdbx_strand_id
1 'polypeptide(L)'
;MLVSTSATGGSACSPRHGEILTHLARHRGGVTAAQMSAHLFGVDDRTVTVRAEMSRLRKRFGGLLTAGPYRFADGVDVHLID
;
A
#
# COMPACT_ATOMS: atom_id res chain seq x y z
N MET A 1 -2.12 -12.49 -0.53
CA MET A 1 -1.06 -11.46 -0.71
C MET A 1 0.03 -11.64 0.34
N LEU A 2 1.11 -12.34 -0.01
CA LEU A 2 2.32 -12.42 0.82
C LEU A 2 3.34 -11.46 0.23
N VAL A 3 3.64 -10.36 0.94
CA VAL A 3 4.80 -9.53 0.65
C VAL A 3 5.97 -10.18 1.39
N SER A 4 6.77 -10.98 0.70
CA SER A 4 8.03 -11.50 1.23
C SER A 4 9.12 -10.46 0.99
N THR A 5 9.41 -9.65 2.01
CA THR A 5 10.78 -9.15 2.15
C THR A 5 11.67 -10.34 2.51
N SER A 6 12.94 -10.33 2.15
CA SER A 6 13.92 -11.35 2.55
C SER A 6 14.15 -11.30 4.08
N ALA A 7 13.17 -11.80 4.82
CA ALA A 7 13.16 -12.15 6.22
C ALA A 7 12.01 -13.16 6.36
N THR A 8 12.37 -14.41 6.62
CA THR A 8 11.47 -15.57 6.72
C THR A 8 10.28 -15.29 7.64
N GLY A 9 9.10 -15.01 7.06
CA GLY A 9 7.87 -14.79 7.81
C GLY A 9 6.83 -14.01 7.03
N GLY A 10 5.83 -14.70 6.49
CA GLY A 10 4.67 -14.07 5.86
C GLY A 10 3.99 -13.10 6.84
N SER A 11 4.16 -11.81 6.63
CA SER A 11 3.53 -10.79 7.44
C SER A 11 2.02 -10.80 7.19
N ALA A 12 1.21 -11.37 8.10
CA ALA A 12 -0.25 -11.39 7.99
C ALA A 12 -0.83 -9.97 7.85
N CYS A 13 -1.20 -9.55 6.64
CA CYS A 13 -1.87 -8.28 6.37
C CYS A 13 -3.37 -8.41 6.60
N SER A 14 -4.00 -7.35 7.13
CA SER A 14 -5.46 -7.26 7.11
C SER A 14 -5.95 -7.22 5.65
N PRO A 15 -7.23 -7.58 5.38
CA PRO A 15 -7.79 -7.45 4.04
C PRO A 15 -7.63 -6.04 3.46
N ARG A 16 -7.79 -4.99 4.29
CA ARG A 16 -7.61 -3.60 3.88
C ARG A 16 -6.18 -3.28 3.44
N HIS A 17 -5.19 -3.77 4.20
CA HIS A 17 -3.78 -3.63 3.81
C HIS A 17 -3.48 -4.39 2.51
N GLY A 18 -4.10 -5.56 2.32
CA GLY A 18 -4.04 -6.33 1.07
C GLY A 18 -4.55 -5.55 -0.15
N GLU A 19 -5.73 -4.97 -0.01
CA GLU A 19 -6.36 -4.15 -1.03
C GLU A 19 -5.52 -2.92 -1.39
N ILE A 20 -5.01 -2.19 -0.39
CA ILE A 20 -4.13 -1.03 -0.59
C ILE A 20 -2.88 -1.43 -1.37
N LEU A 21 -2.17 -2.46 -0.92
CA LEU A 21 -0.92 -2.88 -1.53
C LEU A 21 -1.12 -3.40 -2.97
N THR A 22 -2.23 -4.11 -3.22
CA THR A 22 -2.62 -4.53 -4.58
C THR A 22 -2.89 -3.32 -5.48
N HIS A 23 -3.61 -2.32 -4.96
CA HIS A 23 -3.88 -1.10 -5.71
C HIS A 23 -2.59 -0.35 -6.06
N LEU A 24 -1.67 -0.21 -5.10
CA LEU A 24 -0.36 0.41 -5.34
C LEU A 24 0.50 -0.37 -6.35
N ALA A 25 0.44 -1.71 -6.35
CA ALA A 25 1.22 -2.54 -7.27
C ALA A 25 0.80 -2.30 -8.74
N ARG A 26 -0.48 -2.01 -8.95
CA ARG A 26 -1.08 -1.68 -10.26
C ARG A 26 -0.84 -0.22 -10.68
N HIS A 27 -0.49 0.66 -9.75
CA HIS A 27 -0.29 2.10 -10.00
C HIS A 27 1.13 2.52 -9.61
N ARG A 28 2.11 2.12 -10.42
CA ARG A 28 3.54 2.35 -10.12
C ARG A 28 3.94 3.83 -10.05
N GLY A 29 3.25 4.71 -10.78
CA GLY A 29 3.44 6.17 -10.69
C GLY A 29 2.95 6.80 -9.37
N GLY A 30 2.20 6.02 -8.59
CA GLY A 30 1.70 6.37 -7.28
C GLY A 30 0.28 6.94 -7.26
N VAL A 31 -0.28 6.93 -6.05
CA VAL A 31 -1.68 7.24 -5.77
C VAL A 31 -1.76 8.27 -4.66
N THR A 32 -2.56 9.32 -4.85
CA THR A 32 -2.82 10.32 -3.81
C THR A 32 -3.76 9.76 -2.72
N ALA A 33 -3.85 10.46 -1.58
CA ALA A 33 -4.78 10.06 -0.53
C ALA A 33 -6.25 10.13 -0.98
N ALA A 34 -6.60 11.10 -1.81
CA ALA A 34 -7.95 11.26 -2.37
C ALA A 34 -8.30 10.12 -3.34
N GLN A 35 -7.40 9.79 -4.27
CA GLN A 35 -7.59 8.67 -5.20
C GLN A 35 -7.71 7.33 -4.48
N MET A 36 -6.86 7.08 -3.48
CA MET A 36 -6.95 5.87 -2.68
C MET A 36 -8.25 5.85 -1.86
N SER A 37 -8.71 7.01 -1.35
CA SER A 37 -9.98 7.12 -0.66
C SER A 37 -11.14 6.74 -1.58
N ALA A 38 -11.14 7.28 -2.81
CA ALA A 38 -12.15 6.96 -3.81
C ALA A 38 -12.15 5.47 -4.13
N HIS A 39 -10.98 4.83 -4.23
CA HIS A 39 -10.88 3.39 -4.45
C HIS A 39 -11.44 2.55 -3.28
N LEU A 40 -11.06 2.87 -2.04
CA LEU A 40 -11.38 2.06 -0.85
C LEU A 40 -12.79 2.29 -0.31
N PHE A 41 -13.35 3.48 -0.54
CA PHE A 41 -14.57 3.95 0.10
C PHE A 41 -15.60 4.57 -0.84
N GLY A 42 -15.28 4.77 -2.13
CA GLY A 42 -16.17 5.41 -3.09
C GLY A 42 -16.29 6.94 -2.95
N VAL A 43 -15.54 7.55 -2.04
CA VAL A 43 -15.51 9.01 -1.78
C VAL A 43 -14.06 9.47 -1.63
N ASP A 44 -13.75 10.70 -2.01
CA ASP A 44 -12.38 11.23 -2.01
C ASP A 44 -11.97 11.96 -0.72
N ASP A 45 -12.91 12.15 0.22
CA ASP A 45 -12.75 12.96 1.43
C ASP A 45 -12.20 12.19 2.64
N ARG A 46 -12.17 10.85 2.64
CA ARG A 46 -11.63 10.01 3.73
C ARG A 46 -10.10 9.93 3.75
N THR A 47 -9.44 11.02 3.37
CA THR A 47 -7.98 11.12 3.26
C THR A 47 -7.24 10.91 4.58
N VAL A 48 -7.84 11.26 5.73
CA VAL A 48 -7.24 11.02 7.07
C VAL A 48 -7.15 9.52 7.36
N THR A 49 -8.21 8.77 7.08
CA THR A 49 -8.24 7.31 7.21
C THR A 49 -7.19 6.67 6.31
N VAL A 50 -7.10 7.10 5.05
CA VAL A 50 -6.07 6.63 4.12
C VAL A 50 -4.66 6.90 4.64
N ARG A 51 -4.38 8.13 5.10
CA ARG A 51 -3.09 8.49 5.68
C ARG A 51 -2.74 7.61 6.89
N ALA A 52 -3.71 7.28 7.73
CA ALA A 52 -3.51 6.40 8.88
C ALA A 52 -3.16 4.97 8.45
N GLU A 53 -3.87 4.40 7.48
CA GLU A 53 -3.55 3.08 6.92
C GLU A 53 -2.15 3.07 6.27
N MET A 54 -1.83 4.08 5.46
CA MET A 54 -0.51 4.20 4.83
C MET A 54 0.61 4.35 5.86
N SER A 55 0.38 5.06 6.97
CA SER A 55 1.33 5.16 8.07
C SER A 55 1.59 3.79 8.71
N ARG A 56 0.54 3.00 8.97
CA ARG A 56 0.66 1.63 9.51
C ARG A 56 1.44 0.72 8.55
N LEU A 57 1.11 0.77 7.26
CA LEU A 57 1.82 0.02 6.23
C LEU A 57 3.31 0.40 6.15
N ARG A 58 3.63 1.69 6.12
CA ARG A 58 5.03 2.16 6.08
C ARG A 58 5.82 1.77 7.32
N LYS A 59 5.20 1.79 8.51
CA LYS A 59 5.84 1.29 9.74
C LYS A 59 6.14 -0.21 9.66
N ARG A 60 5.26 -0.98 9.03
CA ARG A 60 5.41 -2.43 8.89
C ARG A 60 6.43 -2.83 7.82
N PHE A 61 6.37 -2.20 6.66
CA PHE A 61 7.18 -2.56 5.48
C PHE A 61 8.41 -1.68 5.30
N GLY A 62 8.67 -0.74 6.21
CA GLY A 62 9.84 0.13 6.18
C GLY A 62 9.92 0.98 4.91
N GLY A 63 11.13 1.11 4.36
CA GLY A 63 11.45 1.93 3.19
C GLY A 63 10.86 1.46 1.86
N LEU A 64 10.08 0.36 1.84
CA LEU A 64 9.47 -0.16 0.63
C LEU A 64 8.34 0.71 0.08
N LEU A 65 7.76 1.59 0.90
CA LEU A 65 6.65 2.46 0.51
C LEU A 65 7.02 3.93 0.72
N THR A 66 6.85 4.72 -0.33
CA THR A 66 7.14 6.16 -0.29
C THR A 66 5.95 6.94 0.26
N ALA A 67 6.25 8.09 0.87
CA ALA A 67 5.23 9.06 1.25
C ALA A 67 4.97 10.01 0.08
N GLY A 68 3.83 9.84 -0.62
CA GLY A 68 3.27 10.85 -1.52
C GLY A 68 4.00 11.09 -2.85
N PRO A 69 3.36 10.85 -4.02
CA PRO A 69 2.20 9.98 -4.18
C PRO A 69 2.54 8.58 -3.66
N TYR A 70 1.61 7.92 -2.97
CA TYR A 70 1.86 6.60 -2.35
C TYR A 70 2.19 5.60 -3.44
N ARG A 71 3.35 4.96 -3.33
CA ARG A 71 3.81 3.91 -4.25
C ARG A 71 4.82 3.02 -3.55
N PHE A 72 5.16 1.92 -4.20
CA PHE A 72 6.38 1.19 -3.89
C PHE A 72 7.60 2.04 -4.25
N ALA A 73 8.65 1.96 -3.44
CA ALA A 73 9.90 2.67 -3.70
C ALA A 73 10.54 2.19 -5.01
N ASP A 74 11.33 3.07 -5.62
CA ASP A 74 12.00 2.76 -6.87
C ASP A 74 12.94 1.55 -6.67
N GLY A 75 12.97 0.63 -7.63
CA GLY A 75 13.72 -0.62 -7.53
C GLY A 75 13.04 -1.73 -6.71
N VAL A 76 11.86 -1.48 -6.13
CA VAL A 76 11.06 -2.54 -5.49
C VAL A 76 10.27 -3.30 -6.55
N ASP A 77 10.63 -4.56 -6.77
CA ASP A 77 9.80 -5.48 -7.54
C ASP A 77 8.65 -6.03 -6.69
N VAL A 78 7.47 -6.13 -7.29
CA VAL A 78 6.24 -6.57 -6.61
C VAL A 78 5.54 -7.57 -7.50
N HIS A 79 5.42 -8.80 -7.00
CA HIS A 79 4.69 -9.88 -7.66
C HIS A 79 3.38 -10.12 -6.91
N LEU A 80 2.27 -10.08 -7.64
CA LEU A 80 0.98 -10.55 -7.14
C LEU A 80 0.95 -12.07 -7.34
N ILE A 81 0.67 -12.80 -6.26
CA ILE A 81 0.49 -14.25 -6.28
C ILE A 81 -1.01 -14.48 -6.16
N ASP A 82 -1.60 -15.05 -7.21
CA ASP A 82 -3.00 -15.45 -7.29
C ASP A 82 -3.26 -16.79 -6.57
#